data_AF-A0A498G156-F1
#
_entry.id   AF-A0A498G156-F1
#
_cell.length_a   1.000
_cell.length_b   1.000
_cell.length_c   1.000
_cell.angle_alpha   90.00
_cell.angle_beta   90.00
_cell.angle_gamma   90.00
#
_symmetry.space_group_name_H-M   'P 1'
#
loop_
_entity.id
_entity.type
_entity.pdbx_description
1 polymer ?
#
loop_
_entity_poly.entity_id
_entity_poly.type
_entity_poly.pdbx_seq_one_letter_code
_entity_poly.pdbx_strand_id
1 'polypeptide(L)'
;MTSVWIRSEILDAHKREQRSRVRDTEELLVISDTTELVFPRHPSKEGLGDIGNYTTDLEGVKVHSTIGVDPQTHRMTGVIDQQSLIEDQQASTKHDANGKGEPIELESQQKKWIRGNRQAS
;
A
#
# COMPACT_ATOMS: atom_id res chain seq x y z
N MET A 1 -19.37 -8.23 4.08
CA MET A 1 -18.72 -7.71 5.30
C MET A 1 -17.52 -8.55 5.78
N THR A 2 -17.05 -9.55 5.02
CA THR A 2 -15.95 -10.47 5.37
C THR A 2 -14.58 -10.14 4.75
N SER A 3 -14.53 -9.33 3.68
CA SER A 3 -13.29 -9.04 2.93
C SER A 3 -12.28 -8.14 3.66
N VAL A 4 -12.77 -7.29 4.55
CA VAL A 4 -11.97 -6.30 5.28
C VAL A 4 -11.02 -6.95 6.29
N TRP A 5 -11.51 -7.94 7.02
CA TRP A 5 -10.77 -8.60 8.10
C TRP A 5 -9.61 -9.46 7.57
N ILE A 6 -9.83 -10.16 6.45
CA ILE A 6 -8.83 -11.04 5.83
C ILE A 6 -7.59 -10.23 5.40
N ARG A 7 -7.77 -9.00 4.89
CA ARG A 7 -6.65 -8.18 4.42
C ARG A 7 -5.73 -7.74 5.56
N SER A 8 -6.28 -7.29 6.68
CA SER A 8 -5.45 -6.91 7.84
C SER A 8 -4.72 -8.11 8.43
N GLU A 9 -5.36 -9.28 8.48
CA GLU A 9 -4.72 -10.50 9.00
C GLU A 9 -3.55 -10.97 8.13
N ILE A 10 -3.69 -10.89 6.80
CA ILE A 10 -2.61 -11.20 5.85
C ILE A 10 -1.43 -10.24 6.04
N LEU A 11 -1.71 -8.94 6.14
CA LEU A 11 -0.68 -7.92 6.34
C LEU A 11 0.01 -8.07 7.69
N ASP A 12 -0.75 -8.32 8.76
CA ASP A 12 -0.20 -8.49 10.12
C ASP A 12 0.62 -9.77 10.26
N ALA A 13 0.24 -10.85 9.57
CA ALA A 13 1.08 -12.05 9.47
C ALA A 13 2.41 -11.73 8.77
N HIS A 14 2.37 -11.02 7.64
CA HIS A 14 3.58 -10.60 6.94
C HIS A 14 4.47 -9.70 7.78
N LYS A 15 3.91 -8.73 8.50
CA LYS A 15 4.65 -7.82 9.38
C LYS A 15 5.36 -8.57 10.51
N ARG A 16 4.70 -9.59 11.09
CA ARG A 16 5.29 -10.44 12.14
C ARG A 16 6.44 -11.27 11.60
N GLU A 17 6.25 -11.93 10.47
CA GLU A 17 7.30 -12.71 9.82
C GLU A 17 8.50 -11.85 9.43
N GLN A 18 8.23 -10.65 8.91
CA GLN A 18 9.29 -9.73 8.54
C GLN A 18 10.14 -9.31 9.75
N ARG A 19 9.51 -8.97 10.88
CA ARG A 19 10.23 -8.70 12.13
C ARG A 19 11.09 -9.88 12.57
N SER A 20 10.59 -11.11 12.40
CA SER A 20 11.38 -12.30 12.73
C SER A 20 12.62 -12.47 11.85
N ARG A 21 12.55 -12.09 10.56
CA ARG A 21 13.66 -12.22 9.62
C ARG A 21 14.76 -11.19 9.83
N VAL A 22 14.38 -9.98 10.26
CA VAL A 22 15.31 -8.86 10.44
C VAL A 22 15.77 -8.67 11.89
N ARG A 23 15.29 -9.50 12.82
CA ARG A 23 15.59 -9.39 14.26
C ARG A 23 17.09 -9.39 14.55
N ASP A 24 17.83 -10.22 13.83
CA ASP A 24 19.26 -10.45 14.07
C ASP A 24 20.11 -9.68 13.03
N THR A 25 19.50 -8.76 12.28
CA THR A 25 20.17 -7.92 11.28
C THR A 25 20.50 -6.55 11.87
N GLU A 26 21.75 -6.12 11.77
CA GLU A 26 22.21 -4.82 12.30
C GLU A 26 21.71 -3.64 11.45
N GLU A 27 21.61 -3.81 10.13
CA GLU A 27 21.20 -2.78 9.18
C GLU A 27 20.18 -3.31 8.17
N LEU A 28 19.18 -2.50 7.84
CA LEU A 28 18.16 -2.84 6.87
C LEU A 28 17.99 -1.69 5.86
N LEU A 29 18.15 -1.98 4.57
CA LEU A 29 17.79 -1.05 3.51
C LEU A 29 16.27 -1.08 3.32
N VAL A 30 15.64 0.08 3.44
CA VAL A 30 14.19 0.24 3.30
C VAL A 30 13.88 0.92 1.98
N ILE A 31 13.32 0.16 1.03
CA ILE A 31 12.93 0.66 -0.29
C ILE A 31 11.42 0.95 -0.25
N SER A 32 11.04 2.17 -0.61
CA SER A 32 9.63 2.56 -0.69
C SER A 32 9.31 3.11 -2.08
N ASP A 33 8.23 2.62 -2.67
CA ASP A 33 7.76 3.08 -3.97
C ASP A 33 6.23 2.95 -4.09
N THR A 34 5.65 3.66 -5.05
CA THR A 34 4.22 3.60 -5.36
C THR A 34 4.01 3.07 -6.77
N THR A 35 3.27 1.97 -6.89
CA THR A 35 2.89 1.39 -8.18
C THR A 35 1.39 1.48 -8.41
N GLU A 36 0.97 1.38 -9.67
CA GLU A 36 -0.43 1.39 -10.09
C GLU A 36 -0.85 -0.02 -10.52
N LEU A 37 -1.90 -0.55 -9.89
CA LEU A 37 -2.55 -1.79 -10.31
C LEU A 37 -3.77 -1.43 -11.16
N VAL A 38 -3.65 -1.60 -12.48
CA VAL A 38 -4.69 -1.22 -13.45
C VAL A 38 -5.49 -2.44 -13.87
N PHE A 39 -6.82 -2.32 -13.86
CA PHE A 39 -7.72 -3.41 -14.19
C PHE A 39 -8.59 -3.02 -15.38
N PRO A 40 -8.12 -3.07 -16.64
CA PRO A 40 -8.91 -2.57 -17.78
C PRO A 40 -10.13 -3.45 -18.09
N ARG A 41 -10.03 -4.77 -17.93
CA ARG A 41 -11.08 -5.73 -18.33
C ARG A 41 -11.73 -6.51 -17.19
N HIS A 42 -11.40 -6.17 -15.93
CA HIS A 42 -11.96 -6.89 -14.79
C HIS A 42 -13.49 -6.66 -14.70
N PRO A 43 -14.31 -7.70 -14.49
CA PRO A 43 -15.77 -7.61 -14.54
C PRO A 43 -16.38 -6.87 -13.33
N SER A 44 -15.62 -6.69 -12.26
CA SER A 44 -16.01 -5.90 -11.08
C SER A 44 -15.08 -4.72 -10.94
N LYS A 45 -15.62 -3.51 -11.04
CA LYS A 45 -14.89 -2.24 -10.89
C LYS A 45 -15.25 -1.48 -9.62
N GLU A 46 -16.27 -1.95 -8.91
CA GLU A 46 -16.74 -1.33 -7.68
C GLU A 46 -15.59 -1.22 -6.66
N GLY A 47 -15.35 0.01 -6.18
CA GLY A 47 -14.25 0.31 -5.27
C GLY A 47 -12.88 0.43 -5.93
N LEU A 48 -12.79 0.55 -7.26
CA LEU A 48 -11.60 1.04 -7.95
C LEU A 48 -11.67 2.57 -8.11
N GLY A 49 -10.51 3.18 -8.31
CA GLY A 49 -10.39 4.61 -8.56
C GLY A 49 -9.77 4.86 -9.92
N ASP A 50 -9.78 6.11 -10.36
CA ASP A 50 -9.18 6.54 -11.61
C ASP A 50 -7.65 6.41 -11.56
N ILE A 51 -7.08 5.89 -12.64
CA ILE A 51 -5.64 5.77 -12.88
C ILE A 51 -5.30 6.49 -14.19
N GLY A 52 -4.17 7.20 -14.20
CA GLY A 52 -3.74 7.99 -15.35
C GLY A 52 -4.26 9.42 -15.29
N ASN A 53 -4.57 10.00 -16.45
CA ASN A 53 -5.01 11.39 -16.58
C ASN A 53 -6.43 11.46 -17.15
N TYR A 54 -7.02 12.65 -17.21
CA TYR A 54 -8.39 12.90 -17.70
C TYR A 54 -8.69 12.36 -19.11
N THR A 55 -7.65 12.01 -19.89
CA THR A 55 -7.78 11.49 -21.26
C THR A 55 -7.78 9.96 -21.34
N THR A 56 -7.41 9.27 -20.26
CA THR A 56 -7.31 7.81 -20.21
C THR A 56 -8.24 7.27 -19.14
N ASP A 57 -9.37 6.69 -19.56
CA ASP A 57 -10.35 6.08 -18.67
C ASP A 57 -9.85 4.69 -18.22
N LEU A 58 -9.01 4.68 -17.18
CA LEU A 58 -8.48 3.46 -16.58
C LEU A 58 -8.83 3.42 -15.10
N GLU A 59 -9.33 2.28 -14.66
CA GLU A 59 -9.67 2.06 -13.26
C GLU A 59 -8.64 1.14 -12.59
N GLY A 60 -8.29 1.47 -11.35
CA GLY A 60 -7.30 0.73 -10.59
C GLY A 60 -7.09 1.22 -9.17
N VAL A 61 -5.95 0.81 -8.59
CA VAL A 61 -5.55 1.15 -7.23
C VAL A 61 -4.07 1.50 -7.21
N LYS A 62 -3.73 2.60 -6.56
CA LYS A 62 -2.34 2.94 -6.24
C LYS A 62 -1.91 2.19 -4.99
N VAL A 63 -0.77 1.52 -5.04
CA VAL A 63 -0.23 0.75 -3.92
C VAL A 63 1.15 1.29 -3.56
N HIS A 64 1.24 1.89 -2.37
CA HIS A 64 2.52 2.25 -1.78
C HIS A 64 3.05 1.08 -0.96
N SER A 65 4.23 0.57 -1.31
CA SER A 65 4.86 -0.55 -0.59
C SER A 65 6.19 -0.12 -0.02
N THR A 66 6.48 -0.59 1.19
CA THR A 66 7.76 -0.44 1.87
C THR A 66 8.35 -1.83 2.09
N ILE A 67 9.54 -2.07 1.57
CA ILE A 67 10.19 -3.39 1.49
C ILE A 67 11.55 -3.31 2.16
N GLY A 68 11.85 -4.31 3.01
CA GLY A 68 13.18 -4.47 3.59
C GLY A 68 14.09 -5.29 2.67
N VAL A 69 15.34 -4.86 2.57
CA VAL A 69 16.42 -5.54 1.85
C VAL A 69 17.65 -5.56 2.74
N ASP A 70 18.28 -6.72 2.85
CA ASP A 70 19.58 -6.85 3.50
C ASP A 70 20.64 -6.15 2.62
N PRO A 71 21.35 -5.12 3.11
CA PRO A 71 22.26 -4.34 2.29
C PRO A 71 23.55 -5.10 1.92
N GLN A 72 23.89 -6.18 2.62
CA GLN A 72 25.10 -6.97 2.35
C GLN A 72 24.84 -8.08 1.35
N THR A 73 23.70 -8.77 1.50
CA THR A 73 23.33 -9.93 0.67
C THR A 73 22.39 -9.57 -0.48
N HIS A 74 21.84 -8.36 -0.48
CA HIS A 74 20.81 -7.87 -1.40
C HIS A 74 19.53 -8.71 -1.41
N ARG A 75 19.31 -9.54 -0.40
CA ARG A 75 18.11 -10.36 -0.29
C ARG A 75 16.96 -9.53 0.25
N MET A 76 15.81 -9.61 -0.40
CA MET A 76 14.57 -9.08 0.17
C MET A 76 14.23 -9.84 1.45
N THR A 77 14.07 -9.11 2.54
CA THR A 77 13.67 -9.69 3.83
C THR A 77 12.15 -9.84 3.87
N GLY A 78 11.41 -8.87 3.31
CA GLY A 78 9.94 -8.92 3.21
C GLY A 78 9.28 -7.54 3.08
N VAL A 79 7.95 -7.54 3.05
CA VAL A 79 7.13 -6.32 3.08
C VAL A 79 7.02 -5.82 4.52
N ILE A 80 7.41 -4.57 4.75
CA ILE A 80 7.30 -3.88 6.05
C ILE A 80 5.92 -3.23 6.18
N ASP A 81 5.47 -2.54 5.13
CA ASP A 81 4.15 -1.93 5.09
C ASP A 81 3.62 -1.89 3.65
N GLN A 82 2.30 -1.88 3.53
CA GLN A 82 1.62 -1.72 2.24
C GLN A 82 0.30 -0.99 2.43
N GLN A 83 0.10 0.07 1.64
CA GLN A 83 -1.06 0.93 1.72
C GLN A 83 -1.68 1.08 0.34
N SER A 84 -2.99 0.86 0.23
CA SER A 84 -3.76 1.13 -1.00
C SER A 84 -4.27 2.56 -1.00
N LEU A 85 -4.46 3.14 -2.18
CA LEU A 85 -5.11 4.41 -2.39
C LEU A 85 -6.04 4.28 -3.59
N ILE A 86 -7.28 4.71 -3.40
CA ILE A 86 -8.27 4.88 -4.46
C ILE A 86 -8.32 6.38 -4.73
N GLU A 87 -7.96 6.80 -5.93
CA GLU A 87 -8.11 8.19 -6.35
C GLU A 87 -9.42 8.31 -7.13
N ASP A 88 -10.27 9.25 -6.75
CA ASP A 88 -11.40 9.70 -7.57
C ASP A 88 -10.99 11.07 -8.11
N GLN A 89 -10.81 11.20 -9.43
CA GLN A 89 -10.35 12.45 -10.04
C GLN A 89 -11.44 13.52 -10.10
N GLN A 90 -12.72 13.16 -9.88
CA GLN A 90 -13.83 14.12 -9.84
C GLN A 90 -14.13 14.61 -8.41
N ALA A 91 -13.71 13.88 -7.39
CA ALA A 91 -13.81 14.31 -6.00
C ALA A 91 -12.61 15.19 -5.58
N SER A 92 -12.85 16.23 -4.78
CA SER A 92 -11.78 17.06 -4.19
C SER A 92 -10.96 16.32 -3.12
N THR A 93 -11.37 15.10 -2.75
CA THR A 93 -10.85 14.36 -1.59
C THR A 93 -10.33 12.98 -1.99
N LYS A 94 -9.13 12.64 -1.50
CA LYS A 94 -8.50 11.33 -1.71
C LYS A 94 -8.90 10.39 -0.57
N HIS A 95 -9.28 9.16 -0.88
CA HIS A 95 -9.82 8.23 0.11
C HIS A 95 -8.91 7.01 0.30
N ASP A 96 -8.74 6.58 1.56
CA ASP A 96 -8.16 5.28 1.85
C ASP A 96 -9.22 4.18 1.86
N ALA A 97 -9.03 3.11 1.10
CA ALA A 97 -9.76 1.86 1.27
C ALA A 97 -9.11 0.98 2.35
N ASN A 98 -8.95 1.53 3.55
CA ASN A 98 -8.47 0.78 4.73
C ASN A 98 -9.52 -0.22 5.27
N GLY A 99 -10.58 -0.50 4.52
CA GLY A 99 -11.59 -1.51 4.83
C GLY A 99 -12.51 -1.15 6.01
N LYS A 100 -12.28 -0.04 6.72
CA LYS A 100 -13.32 0.53 7.57
C LYS A 100 -14.38 1.13 6.64
N GLY A 101 -15.66 0.84 6.87
CA GLY A 101 -16.77 1.28 6.03
C GLY A 101 -16.95 2.81 5.95
N GLU A 102 -16.10 3.57 6.64
CA GLU A 102 -16.00 5.02 6.50
C GLU A 102 -14.69 5.35 5.75
N PRO A 103 -14.78 6.03 4.59
CA PRO A 103 -13.63 6.54 3.88
C PRO A 103 -12.82 7.43 4.81
N ILE A 104 -11.57 7.05 5.11
CA ILE A 104 -10.66 7.96 5.80
C ILE A 104 -10.15 8.93 4.74
N GLU A 105 -10.58 10.18 4.82
CA GLU A 105 -10.05 11.27 4.01
C GLU A 105 -8.54 11.39 4.27
N LEU A 106 -7.74 11.22 3.23
CA LEU A 106 -6.30 11.33 3.31
C LEU A 106 -5.86 12.71 2.86
N GLU A 107 -5.35 13.47 3.82
CA GLU A 107 -4.56 14.68 3.57
C GLU A 107 -3.18 14.29 2.98
N SER A 108 -3.13 14.05 1.67
CA SER A 108 -1.95 13.96 0.79
C SER A 108 -1.04 12.70 0.83
N GLN A 109 -0.34 12.46 -0.28
CA GLN A 109 0.65 11.36 -0.45
C GLN A 109 1.83 11.47 0.53
N GLN A 110 2.19 12.69 0.96
CA GLN A 110 3.36 12.95 1.82
C GLN A 110 3.20 12.36 3.23
N LYS A 111 1.99 12.37 3.80
CA LYS A 111 1.74 11.80 5.13
C LYS A 111 1.88 10.27 5.15
N LYS A 112 1.62 9.59 4.02
CA LYS A 112 1.82 8.15 3.87
C LYS A 112 3.30 7.78 3.88
N TRP A 113 4.15 8.54 3.18
CA TRP A 113 5.60 8.34 3.20
C TRP A 113 6.15 8.48 4.62
N ILE A 114 5.68 9.47 5.37
CA ILE A 114 6.04 9.65 6.79
C ILE A 114 5.59 8.46 7.65
N ARG A 115 4.41 7.88 7.38
CA ARG A 115 3.90 6.71 8.12
C ARG A 115 4.68 5.43 7.81
N GLY A 116 4.97 5.17 6.54
CA GLY A 116 5.81 4.03 6.13
C GLY A 116 7.20 4.13 6.74
N ASN A 117 7.81 5.32 6.70
CA ASN A 117 9.10 5.58 7.33
C ASN A 117 9.07 5.34 8.84
N ARG A 118 7.99 5.75 9.53
CA ARG A 118 7.78 5.46 10.97
C ARG A 118 7.58 3.98 11.30
N GLN A 119 7.06 3.15 10.39
CA GLN A 119 6.94 1.70 10.63
C GLN A 119 8.25 0.95 10.37
N ALA A 120 9.16 1.57 9.62
CA ALA A 120 10.47 1.03 9.30
C ALA A 120 11.58 1.46 10.27
N SER A 121 11.32 2.48 11.11
CA SER A 121 12.18 2.92 12.22
C SER A 121 11.83 2.18 13.51
#